data_AF-A0A2M7NCI1-F1
#
_entry.id   AF-A0A2M7NCI1-F1
#
_cell.length_a   1.000
_cell.length_b   1.000
_cell.length_c   1.000
_cell.angle_alpha   90.00
_cell.angle_beta   90.00
_cell.angle_gamma   90.00
#
_symmetry.space_group_name_H-M   'P 1'
#
loop_
_entity.id
_entity.type
_entity.pdbx_description
1 polymer ?
#
loop_
_entity_poly.entity_id
_entity_poly.type
_entity_poly.pdbx_seq_one_letter_code
_entity_poly.pdbx_strand_id
1 'polypeptide(L)' 'MVKENNNFAIIHKDGKQIVSTDKIKSILISKGASISSDAALLAIDNGIEVLFVNNLGMPVGRIW' A
#
# COMPACT_ATOMS: atom_id res chain seq x y z
N MET A 1 3.02 4.92 3.29
CA MET A 1 3.74 3.97 2.42
C MET A 1 4.21 4.71 1.17
N VAL A 2 5.46 4.49 0.78
CA VAL A 2 6.08 5.11 -0.41
C VAL A 2 6.79 4.06 -1.27
N LYS A 3 7.06 4.38 -2.53
CA LYS A 3 7.89 3.56 -3.42
C LYS A 3 9.37 3.77 -3.10
N GLU A 4 10.14 2.69 -3.03
CA GLU A 4 11.58 2.75 -2.85
C GLU A 4 12.27 1.57 -3.53
N ASN A 5 13.18 1.84 -4.47
CA ASN A 5 13.90 0.79 -5.22
C ASN A 5 12.98 -0.29 -5.79
N ASN A 6 11.85 0.13 -6.36
CA ASN A 6 10.78 -0.74 -6.89
C ASN A 6 10.09 -1.65 -5.87
N ASN A 7 10.23 -1.35 -4.57
CA ASN A 7 9.58 -2.03 -3.46
C ASN A 7 8.69 -1.05 -2.69
N PHE A 8 7.89 -1.58 -1.77
CA PHE A 8 7.09 -0.77 -0.85
C PHE A 8 7.87 -0.50 0.44
N ALA A 9 8.05 0.78 0.77
CA ALA A 9 8.55 1.21 2.06
C ALA A 9 7.39 1.60 2.99
N ILE A 10 7.22 0.84 4.07
CA ILE A 10 6.26 1.09 5.13
C ILE A 10 7.00 1.83 6.25
N ILE A 11 6.63 3.10 6.46
CA ILE A 11 7.29 4.01 7.39
C ILE A 11 6.32 4.33 8.52
N HIS A 12 6.82 4.21 9.74
CA HIS A 12 6.11 4.48 10.98
C HIS A 12 7.10 5.06 12.00
N LYS A 13 6.60 5.59 13.11
CA LYS A 13 7.46 6.24 14.12
C LYS A 13 8.58 5.35 14.68
N ASP A 14 8.35 4.03 14.69
CA ASP A 14 9.28 3.05 15.27
C ASP A 14 10.26 2.50 14.23
N GLY A 15 10.13 2.90 12.95
CA GLY A 15 11.10 2.57 11.92
C GLY A 15 10.51 2.41 10.52
N LYS A 16 11.21 1.61 9.73
CA LYS A 16 10.95 1.41 8.31
C LYS A 16 11.11 -0.04 7.94
N GLN A 17 10.15 -0.56 7.19
CA GLN A 17 10.17 -1.90 6.62
C GLN A 17 10.08 -1.80 5.10
N ILE A 18 10.90 -2.58 4.40
CA ILE A 18 10.83 -2.73 2.94
C ILE A 18 10.19 -4.08 2.63
N VAL A 19 9.17 -4.08 1.78
CA VAL A 19 8.49 -5.29 1.30
C VAL A 19 8.54 -5.33 -0.21
N SER A 20 9.02 -6.44 -0.74
CA SER A 20 9.16 -6.65 -2.18
C SER A 20 7.81 -6.91 -2.85
N THR A 21 7.61 -6.41 -4.06
CA THR A 21 6.32 -6.46 -4.77
C THR A 21 5.86 -7.89 -5.06
N ASP A 22 6.80 -8.79 -5.36
CA ASP A 22 6.56 -10.22 -5.62
C ASP A 22 5.99 -10.99 -4.41
N LYS A 23 6.10 -10.41 -3.20
CA LYS A 23 5.61 -11.03 -1.96
C LYS A 23 4.22 -10.56 -1.56
N ILE A 24 3.59 -9.67 -2.33
CA ILE A 24 2.32 -9.03 -1.98
C ILE A 24 1.26 -9.38 -3.02
N LYS A 25 0.09 -9.83 -2.55
CA LYS A 25 -1.09 -10.03 -3.39
C LYS A 25 -2.06 -8.85 -3.34
N SER A 26 -2.21 -8.25 -2.17
CA SER A 26 -3.08 -7.10 -1.94
C SER A 26 -2.59 -6.25 -0.78
N ILE A 27 -3.05 -5.00 -0.75
CA ILE A 27 -2.73 -3.99 0.26
C ILE A 27 -4.04 -3.40 0.78
N LEU A 28 -4.24 -3.42 2.09
CA LEU A 28 -5.35 -2.71 2.74
C LEU A 28 -4.85 -1.41 3.35
N ILE A 29 -5.48 -0.29 2.99
CA ILE A 29 -5.19 1.05 3.51
C ILE A 29 -6.35 1.49 4.40
N SER A 30 -6.10 1.57 5.70
CA SER A 30 -7.07 2.09 6.68
C SER A 30 -6.94 3.61 6.86
N LYS A 31 -7.95 4.22 7.49
CA LYS A 31 -7.94 5.64 7.82
C LYS A 31 -6.72 5.99 8.69
N GLY A 32 -6.01 7.06 8.31
CA GLY A 32 -4.79 7.52 9.00
C GLY A 32 -3.50 6.98 8.39
N ALA A 33 -3.56 5.95 7.55
CA ALA A 33 -2.45 5.57 6.69
C ALA A 33 -2.48 6.40 5.40
N SER A 34 -1.29 6.71 4.87
CA SER A 34 -1.11 7.37 3.59
C SER A 34 -0.38 6.45 2.61
N ILE A 35 -0.66 6.63 1.33
CA ILE A 35 0.05 6.01 0.21
C ILE A 35 0.45 7.12 -0.77
N SER A 36 1.71 7.13 -1.22
CA SER A 36 2.11 8.07 -2.28
C SER A 36 1.56 7.63 -3.64
N SER A 37 1.41 8.58 -4.56
CA SER A 37 1.02 8.28 -5.95
C SER A 37 1.93 7.23 -6.58
N ASP A 38 3.25 7.34 -6.38
CA ASP A 38 4.23 6.41 -6.94
C ASP A 38 4.07 4.98 -6.39
N ALA A 39 3.69 4.84 -5.11
CA ALA A 39 3.40 3.53 -4.53
C ALA A 39 2.08 2.96 -5.05
N ALA A 40 1.06 3.80 -5.27
CA ALA A 40 -0.19 3.38 -5.88
C ALA A 40 0.03 2.91 -7.32
N LEU A 41 0.79 3.65 -8.13
CA LEU A 41 1.15 3.26 -9.49
C LEU A 41 1.98 1.97 -9.52
N LEU A 42 2.94 1.82 -8.60
CA LEU A 42 3.70 0.57 -8.49
C LEU A 42 2.80 -0.64 -8.22
N ALA A 43 1.76 -0.47 -7.40
CA ALA A 43 0.80 -1.54 -7.14
C ALA A 43 0.02 -1.91 -8.41
N ILE A 44 -0.48 -0.92 -9.16
CA ILE A 44 -1.16 -1.11 -10.45
C ILE A 44 -0.26 -1.86 -11.43
N ASP A 45 0.99 -1.40 -11.61
CA ASP A 45 1.96 -2.00 -12.54
C ASP A 45 2.27 -3.47 -12.23
N ASN A 46 2.18 -3.87 -10.96
CA ASN A 46 2.42 -5.24 -10.51
C ASN A 46 1.12 -6.05 -10.32
N GLY A 47 -0.05 -5.50 -10.67
CA GLY A 47 -1.35 -6.15 -10.49
C GLY A 47 -1.71 -6.41 -9.02
N ILE A 48 -1.21 -5.57 -8.11
CA ILE A 48 -1.46 -5.66 -6.68
C ILE A 48 -2.71 -4.83 -6.35
N GLU A 49 -3.73 -5.47 -5.81
CA GLU A 49 -4.96 -4.79 -5.39
C GLU A 49 -4.68 -3.85 -4.21
N VAL A 50 -5.14 -2.59 -4.32
CA VAL A 50 -5.14 -1.64 -3.20
C VAL A 50 -6.58 -1.35 -2.78
N LEU A 51 -6.93 -1.74 -1.55
CA LEU A 51 -8.25 -1.59 -0.98
C LEU A 51 -8.25 -0.59 0.18
N PHE A 52 -9.00 0.49 0.05
CA PHE A 52 -9.24 1.39 1.16
C PHE A 52 -10.37 0.86 2.02
N VAL A 53 -10.17 0.87 3.34
CA VAL A 53 -11.15 0.37 4.32
C VAL A 53 -11.46 1.42 5.38
N ASN A 54 -12.68 1.40 5.91
CA ASN A 54 -13.07 2.24 7.05
C ASN A 54 -12.58 1.64 8.39
N ASN A 55 -12.94 2.29 9.50
CA ASN A 55 -12.53 1.88 10.85
C ASN A 55 -13.11 0.52 11.29
N LEU A 56 -14.10 -0.02 10.59
CA LEU A 56 -14.68 -1.35 10.82
C LEU A 56 -14.05 -2.40 9.91
N GLY A 57 -13.04 -2.04 9.10
CA GLY A 57 -12.42 -2.93 8.10
C GLY A 57 -13.26 -3.10 6.84
N MET A 58 -14.36 -2.36 6.69
CA MET A 58 -15.24 -2.49 5.52
C MET A 58 -14.67 -1.71 4.33
N PRO A 59 -14.70 -2.28 3.10
CA PRO A 59 -14.25 -1.60 1.89
C PRO A 59 -14.98 -0.28 1.65
N VAL A 60 -14.22 0.78 1.31
CA VAL A 60 -14.76 2.09 0.91
C VAL A 60 -14.39 2.48 -0.52
N GLY A 61 -13.32 1.90 -1.06
CA GLY A 61 -12.86 2.15 -2.42
C GLY A 61 -11.67 1.27 -2.76
N ARG A 62 -11.38 1.10 -4.05
CA ARG A 62 -10.24 0.31 -4.51
C ARG A 62 -9.54 0.98 -5.68
N ILE A 63 -8.27 0.68 -5.86
CA ILE A 63 -7.50 0.98 -7.06
C ILE A 63 -7.03 -0.35 -7.63
N TRP A 64 -7.18 -0.50 -8.94
CA TRP A 64 -6.67 -1.62 -9.73
C TRP A 64 -6.07 -1.06 -11.02
#